data_AF-W9G4I3-F1
#
_entry.id   AF-W9G4I3-F1
#
_cell.length_a   1.000
_cell.length_b   1.000
_cell.length_c   1.000
_cell.angle_alpha   90.00
_cell.angle_beta   90.00
_cell.angle_gamma   90.00
#
_symmetry.space_group_name_H-M   'P 1'
#
loop_
_entity.id
_entity.type
_entity.pdbx_description
1 polymer ?
#
loop_
_entity_poly.entity_id
_entity_poly.type
_entity_poly.pdbx_seq_one_letter_code
_entity_poly.pdbx_strand_id
1 'polypeptide(L)' 'MTSQPPRIPNFKRLLISGAVIGVVVGVVVSLIGDSAGGYSETSAAMYLGALGAVVGLALAGLLGILLDRSGRDGA' A
#
# COMPACT_ATOMS: atom_id res chain seq x y z
N MET A 1 30.52 -22.34 -1.81
CA MET A 1 29.23 -21.72 -2.17
C MET A 1 28.85 -20.80 -1.02
N THR A 2 28.92 -19.48 -1.21
CA THR A 2 28.52 -18.52 -0.17
C THR A 2 27.00 -18.42 -0.18
N SER A 3 26.34 -19.09 0.76
CA SER A 3 24.90 -19.01 0.97
C SER A 3 24.57 -17.60 1.48
N GLN A 4 24.19 -16.70 0.58
CA GLN A 4 23.77 -15.36 0.96
C GLN A 4 22.42 -15.49 1.67
N PRO A 5 22.28 -15.02 2.92
CA PRO A 5 21.06 -15.21 3.68
C PRO A 5 19.85 -14.59 2.93
N PRO A 6 18.65 -15.17 3.05
CA PRO A 6 17.45 -14.64 2.40
C PRO A 6 17.29 -13.16 2.75
N ARG A 7 17.25 -12.29 1.73
CA ARG A 7 17.01 -10.86 1.93
C ARG A 7 15.55 -10.64 2.28
N ILE A 8 15.23 -10.71 3.56
CA ILE A 8 13.89 -10.37 4.06
C ILE A 8 13.74 -8.84 3.97
N PRO A 9 12.79 -8.32 3.17
CA PRO A 9 12.58 -6.88 3.08
C PRO A 9 12.11 -6.34 4.44
N ASN A 10 12.50 -5.09 4.74
CA ASN A 10 12.05 -4.44 5.96
C ASN A 10 10.53 -4.23 5.91
N PHE A 11 9.79 -5.07 6.65
CA PHE A 11 8.33 -5.11 6.64
C PHE A 11 7.70 -3.75 6.96
N LYS A 12 8.29 -3.00 7.90
CA LYS A 12 7.84 -1.63 8.22
C LYS A 12 7.95 -0.69 7.03
N ARG A 13 9.08 -0.73 6.29
CA ARG A 13 9.23 0.06 5.06
C ARG A 13 8.23 -0.35 3.98
N LEU A 14 7.98 -1.65 3.83
CA LEU A 14 7.00 -2.16 2.87
C LEU A 14 5.59 -1.63 3.19
N LEU A 15 5.16 -1.73 4.45
CA LEU A 15 3.86 -1.21 4.89
C LEU A 15 3.71 0.29 4.65
N ILE A 16 4.74 1.08 5.02
CA ILE A 16 4.74 2.53 4.80
C ILE A 16 4.64 2.85 3.31
N SER A 17 5.42 2.14 2.47
CA SER A 17 5.37 2.35 1.02
C SER A 17 3.99 2.03 0.43
N GLY A 18 3.36 0.93 0.87
CA GLY A 18 2.01 0.57 0.45
C GLY A 18 0.97 1.62 0.85
N ALA A 19 1.03 2.10 2.09
CA ALA A 19 0.16 3.16 2.56
C ALA A 19 0.32 4.45 1.75
N VAL A 20 1.55 4.89 1.49
CA VAL A 20 1.84 6.10 0.69
C VAL A 20 1.35 5.95 -0.74
N ILE A 21 1.62 4.81 -1.39
CA ILE A 21 1.12 4.53 -2.74
C ILE A 21 -0.41 4.54 -2.75
N GLY A 22 -1.03 3.93 -1.75
CA GLY A 22 -2.46 3.92 -1.55
C GLY A 22 -3.07 5.33 -1.46
N VAL A 23 -2.46 6.22 -0.67
CA VAL A 23 -2.86 7.64 -0.59
C VAL A 23 -2.80 8.30 -1.96
N VAL A 24 -1.67 8.16 -2.65
CA VAL A 24 -1.46 8.79 -3.97
C VAL A 24 -2.51 8.30 -4.96
N VAL A 25 -2.78 6.99 -5.02
CA VAL A 25 -3.82 6.42 -5.87
C VAL A 25 -5.20 6.95 -5.50
N GLY A 26 -5.54 6.99 -4.21
CA GLY A 26 -6.83 7.52 -3.74
C GLY A 26 -7.05 8.98 -4.11
N VAL A 27 -6.02 9.82 -3.97
CA VAL A 27 -6.06 11.23 -4.38
C VAL A 27 -6.19 11.34 -5.90
N VAL A 28 -5.42 10.59 -6.68
CA VAL A 28 -5.52 10.60 -8.15
C VAL A 28 -6.92 10.17 -8.62
N VAL A 29 -7.51 9.14 -8.00
CA VAL A 29 -8.88 8.72 -8.29
C VAL A 29 -9.88 9.83 -7.98
N SER A 30 -9.68 10.57 -6.89
CA SER A 30 -10.53 11.72 -6.56
C SER A 30 -10.46 12.86 -7.57
N LEU A 31 -9.33 13.01 -8.27
CA LEU A 31 -9.12 14.09 -9.25
C LEU A 31 -9.68 13.75 -10.64
N ILE A 32 -9.74 12.45 -10.97
CA ILE A 32 -10.23 11.97 -12.27
C ILE A 32 -11.72 11.59 -12.20
N GLY A 33 -12.23 11.26 -11.00
CA GLY A 33 -13.62 10.90 -10.78
C GLY A 33 -14.57 12.09 -10.83
N ASP A 34 -15.82 11.83 -11.22
CA ASP A 34 -16.88 12.84 -11.19
C ASP A 34 -17.10 13.36 -9.78
N SER A 35 -17.41 14.65 -9.70
CA SER A 35 -17.73 15.31 -8.43
C SER A 35 -18.97 14.66 -7.80
N ALA A 36 -18.79 14.01 -6.64
CA ALA A 36 -19.91 13.54 -5.85
C ALA A 36 -20.66 14.75 -5.28
N GLY A 37 -21.88 14.99 -5.77
CA GLY A 37 -22.72 16.09 -5.30
C GLY A 37 -22.84 16.09 -3.77
N GLY A 38 -22.54 17.25 -3.15
CA GLY A 38 -22.57 17.41 -1.69
C GLY A 38 -21.24 17.21 -0.98
N TYR A 39 -20.15 16.90 -1.69
CA TYR A 39 -18.79 16.88 -1.14
C TYR A 39 -17.91 17.97 -1.73
N SER A 40 -17.09 18.61 -0.88
CA SER A 40 -16.01 19.47 -1.38
C SER A 40 -14.90 18.61 -2.01
N GLU A 41 -14.21 19.15 -3.01
CA GLU A 41 -13.09 18.46 -3.68
C GLU A 41 -12.01 18.01 -2.68
N THR A 42 -11.68 18.87 -1.72
CA THR A 42 -10.71 18.57 -0.66
C THR A 42 -11.20 17.42 0.22
N SER A 43 -12.48 17.40 0.58
CA SER A 43 -13.05 16.33 1.40
C SER A 43 -13.04 14.99 0.65
N ALA A 44 -13.36 14.99 -0.65
CA ALA A 44 -13.31 13.79 -1.49
C ALA A 44 -11.89 13.24 -1.58
N ALA A 45 -10.90 14.11 -1.82
CA ALA A 45 -9.49 13.74 -1.89
C ALA A 45 -8.97 13.17 -0.56
N MET A 46 -9.36 13.75 0.57
CA MET A 46 -8.97 13.24 1.90
C MET A 46 -9.61 11.89 2.20
N TYR A 47 -10.89 11.71 1.91
CA TYR A 47 -11.57 10.42 2.12
C TYR A 47 -10.97 9.31 1.25
N LEU A 48 -10.83 9.55 -0.05
CA LEU A 48 -10.29 8.55 -0.97
C LEU A 48 -8.80 8.32 -0.71
N GLY A 49 -8.03 9.35 -0.37
CA GLY A 49 -6.64 9.20 0.05
C GLY A 49 -6.51 8.35 1.31
N ALA A 50 -7.32 8.59 2.35
CA ALA A 50 -7.31 7.79 3.58
C ALA A 50 -7.73 6.34 3.32
N LEU A 51 -8.79 6.12 2.55
CA LEU A 51 -9.23 4.78 2.14
C LEU A 51 -8.13 4.06 1.36
N GLY A 52 -7.54 4.77 0.38
CA GLY A 52 -6.41 4.28 -0.39
C GLY A 52 -5.24 3.88 0.50
N ALA A 53 -4.91 4.66 1.53
CA ALA A 53 -3.87 4.33 2.50
C ALA A 53 -4.13 3.00 3.21
N VAL A 54 -5.36 2.77 3.67
CA VAL A 54 -5.76 1.54 4.34
C VAL A 54 -5.65 0.35 3.39
N VAL A 55 -6.15 0.49 2.17
CA VAL A 55 -6.09 -0.57 1.13
C VAL A 55 -4.64 -0.87 0.76
N GLY A 56 -3.82 0.15 0.51
CA GLY A 56 -2.41 0.00 0.15
C GLY A 56 -1.59 -0.62 1.28
N LEU A 57 -1.87 -0.26 2.54
CA LEU A 57 -1.26 -0.88 3.71
C LEU A 57 -1.63 -2.36 3.82
N ALA A 58 -2.91 -2.69 3.63
CA ALA A 58 -3.40 -4.07 3.68
C ALA A 58 -2.75 -4.93 2.59
N LEU A 59 -2.68 -4.44 1.35
CA LEU A 59 -2.02 -5.13 0.24
C LEU A 59 -0.53 -5.33 0.48
N ALA A 60 0.17 -4.30 0.97
CA ALA A 60 1.59 -4.41 1.33
C ALA A 60 1.81 -5.40 2.48
N GLY A 61 0.91 -5.45 3.46
CA GLY A 61 0.94 -6.44 4.53
C GLY A 61 0.76 -7.86 4.01
N LEU A 62 -0.20 -8.07 3.12
CA LEU A 62 -0.43 -9.36 2.46
C LEU A 62 0.80 -9.80 1.67
N LEU A 63 1.38 -8.91 0.86
CA LEU A 63 2.61 -9.16 0.13
C LEU A 63 3.76 -9.49 1.08
N GLY A 64 3.92 -8.74 2.17
CA GLY A 64 4.97 -9.02 3.14
C GLY A 64 4.83 -10.40 3.79
N ILE A 65 3.61 -10.87 4.09
CA ILE A 65 3.37 -12.23 4.57
C ILE A 65 3.73 -13.27 3.51
N LEU A 66 3.35 -13.03 2.24
CA LEU A 66 3.65 -13.94 1.14
C LEU A 66 5.16 -14.05 0.88
N LEU A 67 5.89 -12.93 0.91
CA LEU A 67 7.34 -12.89 0.77
C LEU A 67 8.04 -13.58 1.95
N ASP A 68 7.55 -13.39 3.17
CA ASP A 68 8.08 -14.04 4.37
C ASP A 68 7.86 -15.57 4.35
N ARG A 69 6.77 -16.06 3.75
CA ARG A 69 6.54 -17.50 3.51
C ARG A 69 7.49 -18.05 2.46
N SER A 70 7.59 -17.41 1.29
CA SER A 70 8.47 -17.86 0.21
C SER A 70 9.95 -17.93 0.62
N GLY A 71 10.39 -17.06 1.54
CA GLY A 71 11.75 -17.10 2.06
C GLY A 71 12.03 -18.26 3.02
N ARG A 72 10.99 -18.85 3.64
CA ARG A 72 11.11 -20.02 4.54
C ARG A 72 11.04 -21.35 3.79
N ASP A 73 10.21 -21.45 2.76
CA ASP A 73 10.02 -22.70 2.00
C ASP A 73 11.19 -23.02 1.05
N GLY A 74 12.03 -22.03 0.74
CA GLY A 74 13.20 -22.16 -0.14
C GLY A 74 14.55 -22.36 0.57
N ALA A 75 14.57 -22.54 1.90
CA ALA A 75 15.76 -22.77 2.73
C ALA A 75 15.77 -24.21 3.25
#